data_AF-A0A540K4D1-F1
#
_entry.id   AF-A0A540K4D1-F1
#
_cell.length_a   1.000
_cell.length_b   1.000
_cell.length_c   1.000
_cell.angle_alpha   90.00
_cell.angle_beta   90.00
_cell.angle_gamma   90.00
#
_symmetry.space_group_name_H-M   'P 1'
#
loop_
_entity.id
_entity.type
_entity.pdbx_description
1 polymer ?
#
loop_
_entity_poly.entity_id
_entity_poly.type
_entity_poly.pdbx_seq_one_letter_code
_entity_poly.pdbx_strand_id
1 'polypeptide(L)'
;MPSFTNLRPKIECLTDRRFTISHLARLKFVLPKVIEITKMLVKDGITNNMKPDLRVTMNADAVENDDKLRYEGGGHIQLRRAFRHRLGEISKSHPEV
;
A
#
# COMPACT_ATOMS: atom_id res chain seq x y z
N MET A 1 -7.07 -9.55 -11.36
CA MET A 1 -5.91 -8.63 -11.37
C MET A 1 -6.04 -7.65 -10.21
N PRO A 2 -4.97 -7.36 -9.44
CA PRO A 2 -5.05 -6.53 -8.23
C PRO A 2 -5.12 -5.05 -8.60
N SER A 3 -6.32 -4.57 -8.93
CA SER A 3 -6.59 -3.15 -9.15
C SER A 3 -7.20 -2.49 -7.92
N PHE A 4 -7.08 -1.17 -7.80
CA PHE A 4 -7.66 -0.41 -6.70
C PHE A 4 -9.17 -0.60 -6.63
N THR A 5 -9.86 -0.61 -7.77
CA THR A 5 -11.31 -0.88 -7.85
C THR A 5 -11.68 -2.23 -7.23
N ASN A 6 -10.87 -3.27 -7.44
CA ASN A 6 -11.12 -4.61 -6.91
C ASN A 6 -10.68 -4.78 -5.44
N LEU A 7 -9.65 -4.06 -5.02
CA LEU A 7 -9.10 -4.13 -3.66
C LEU A 7 -9.91 -3.32 -2.67
N ARG A 8 -10.37 -2.13 -3.08
CA ARG A 8 -11.13 -1.20 -2.24
C ARG A 8 -12.28 -1.88 -1.48
N PRO A 9 -13.25 -2.57 -2.12
CA PRO A 9 -14.37 -3.15 -1.38
C PRO A 9 -13.94 -4.24 -0.39
N LYS A 10 -12.87 -4.98 -0.69
CA LYS A 10 -12.34 -6.00 0.23
C LYS A 10 -11.72 -5.37 1.47
N ILE A 11 -10.94 -4.30 1.30
CA ILE A 11 -10.35 -3.55 2.41
C ILE A 11 -11.43 -2.85 3.23
N GLU A 12 -12.41 -2.24 2.56
CA GLU A 12 -13.54 -1.58 3.23
C GLU A 12 -14.34 -2.59 4.07
N CYS A 13 -14.60 -3.79 3.55
CA CYS A 13 -15.25 -4.88 4.28
C CYS A 13 -14.43 -5.35 5.49
N LEU A 14 -13.12 -5.54 5.35
CA LEU A 14 -12.26 -6.02 6.44
C LEU A 14 -12.04 -4.99 7.55
N THR A 15 -12.14 -3.70 7.23
CA THR A 15 -11.83 -2.61 8.17
C THR A 15 -13.07 -1.88 8.69
N ASP A 16 -14.23 -2.17 8.12
CA ASP A 16 -15.49 -1.43 8.32
C ASP A 16 -15.30 0.09 8.18
N ARG A 17 -14.42 0.50 7.26
CA ARG A 17 -14.00 1.89 7.06
C ARG A 17 -13.75 2.18 5.59
N ARG A 18 -14.04 3.41 5.18
CA ARG A 18 -13.82 3.86 3.80
C ARG A 18 -12.35 3.82 3.40
N PHE A 19 -12.04 3.29 2.23
CA PHE A 19 -10.70 3.22 1.68
C PHE A 19 -10.60 4.04 0.38
N THR A 20 -9.80 5.10 0.41
CA THR A 20 -9.67 6.07 -0.68
C THR A 20 -8.29 6.02 -1.33
N ILE A 21 -8.14 6.65 -2.49
CA ILE A 21 -6.84 6.79 -3.17
C ILE A 21 -5.84 7.54 -2.27
N SER A 22 -6.30 8.51 -1.47
CA SER A 22 -5.46 9.20 -0.49
C SER A 22 -4.90 8.26 0.57
N HIS A 23 -5.67 7.25 1.01
CA HIS A 23 -5.17 6.23 1.93
C HIS A 23 -4.08 5.38 1.28
N LEU A 24 -4.28 4.97 0.02
CA LEU A 24 -3.25 4.27 -0.75
C LEU A 24 -1.98 5.12 -0.93
N ALA A 25 -2.12 6.41 -1.20
CA ALA A 25 -0.99 7.33 -1.32
C ALA A 25 -0.20 7.45 -0.02
N ARG A 26 -0.89 7.50 1.14
CA ARG A 26 -0.23 7.47 2.46
C ARG A 26 0.54 6.17 2.68
N LEU A 27 -0.03 5.01 2.29
CA LEU A 27 0.68 3.72 2.38
C LEU A 27 1.94 3.71 1.50
N LYS A 28 1.85 4.23 0.27
CA LYS A 28 3.00 4.40 -0.63
C LYS A 28 4.05 5.33 -0.05
N PHE A 29 3.65 6.40 0.63
CA PHE A 29 4.58 7.31 1.28
C PHE A 29 5.34 6.65 2.43
N VAL A 30 4.66 5.88 3.28
CA VAL A 30 5.28 5.20 4.43
C VAL A 30 6.22 4.08 3.98
N LEU A 31 5.79 3.28 3.00
CA LEU A 31 6.53 2.14 2.47
C LEU A 31 6.79 2.27 0.95
N PRO A 32 7.67 3.20 0.53
CA PRO A 32 7.84 3.57 -0.86
C PRO A 32 8.43 2.46 -1.74
N LYS A 33 9.27 1.59 -1.17
CA LYS A 33 9.90 0.48 -1.90
C LYS A 33 9.01 -0.77 -1.96
N VAL A 34 8.03 -0.89 -1.07
CA VAL A 34 7.20 -2.09 -0.92
C VAL A 34 5.91 -1.97 -1.71
N ILE A 35 5.23 -0.82 -1.63
CA ILE A 35 3.97 -0.59 -2.33
C ILE A 35 4.27 -0.15 -3.75
N GLU A 36 3.84 -0.91 -4.73
CA GLU A 36 3.98 -0.60 -6.14
C GLU A 36 2.63 -0.19 -6.72
N ILE A 37 2.61 0.93 -7.42
CA ILE A 37 1.41 1.49 -8.03
C ILE A 37 1.71 1.79 -9.49
N THR A 38 0.96 1.17 -10.39
CA THR A 38 1.07 1.42 -11.84
C THR A 38 -0.28 1.91 -12.36
N LYS A 39 -0.27 3.01 -13.11
CA LYS A 39 -1.46 3.49 -13.82
C LYS A 39 -1.84 2.51 -14.91
N MET A 40 -3.12 2.29 -15.10
CA MET A 40 -3.61 1.44 -16.17
C MET A 40 -5.00 1.87 -16.65
N LEU A 41 -5.36 1.39 -17.84
CA LEU A 41 -6.71 1.51 -18.38
C LEU A 41 -7.41 0.17 -18.27
N VAL A 42 -8.64 0.19 -17.78
CA VAL A 42 -9.52 -0.98 -17.68
C VAL A 42 -10.76 -0.69 -18.51
N LYS A 43 -11.16 -1.65 -19.33
CA LYS A 43 -12.38 -1.54 -20.13
C LYS A 43 -13.60 -1.60 -19.23
N ASP A 44 -14.45 -0.58 -19.28
CA ASP A 44 -15.72 -0.54 -18.59
C ASP A 44 -16.73 -1.44 -19.32
N GLY A 45 -17.24 -2.45 -18.62
CA GLY A 45 -18.19 -3.40 -19.18
C GLY A 45 -19.56 -2.79 -19.50
N ILE A 46 -19.91 -1.66 -18.87
CA ILE A 46 -21.20 -1.00 -19.06
C ILE A 46 -21.13 -0.05 -20.26
N THR A 47 -20.15 0.83 -20.27
CA THR A 47 -20.03 1.89 -21.30
C THR A 47 -19.16 1.48 -22.50
N ASN A 48 -18.52 0.30 -22.45
CA ASN A 48 -17.56 -0.20 -23.43
C ASN A 48 -16.34 0.73 -23.64
N ASN A 49 -16.14 1.73 -22.77
CA ASN A 49 -15.08 2.72 -22.85
C ASN A 49 -13.90 2.37 -21.94
N MET A 50 -12.74 2.99 -22.13
CA MET A 50 -11.59 2.83 -21.24
C MET A 50 -11.73 3.74 -20.01
N LYS A 51 -11.54 3.18 -18.82
CA LYS A 51 -11.53 3.90 -17.54
C LYS A 51 -10.16 3.79 -16.87
N PRO A 52 -9.61 4.87 -16.30
CA PRO A 52 -8.38 4.78 -15.53
C PRO A 52 -8.58 3.99 -14.24
N ASP A 53 -7.61 3.14 -13.92
CA ASP A 53 -7.50 2.42 -12.64
C ASP A 53 -6.02 2.36 -12.23
N LEU A 54 -5.77 1.85 -11.03
CA LEU A 54 -4.43 1.66 -10.48
C LEU A 54 -4.21 0.19 -10.20
N ARG A 55 -3.18 -0.41 -10.81
CA ARG A 55 -2.67 -1.71 -10.38
C ARG A 55 -1.86 -1.50 -9.10
N VAL A 56 -2.19 -2.25 -8.06
CA VAL A 56 -1.55 -2.18 -6.75
C VAL A 56 -0.92 -3.53 -6.45
N THR A 57 0.40 -3.55 -6.30
CA THR A 57 1.18 -4.74 -5.93
C THR A 57 2.04 -4.44 -4.71
N MET A 58 2.49 -5.50 -4.05
CA MET A 58 3.34 -5.41 -2.87
C MET A 58 4.56 -6.30 -3.07
N ASN A 59 5.75 -5.71 -3.00
CA ASN A 59 7.01 -6.43 -3.03
C ASN A 59 7.51 -6.59 -1.59
N ALA A 60 7.34 -7.78 -1.01
CA ALA A 60 7.75 -8.06 0.36
C ALA A 60 9.28 -8.09 0.51
N ASP A 61 10.00 -8.52 -0.52
CA ASP A 61 11.46 -8.64 -0.54
C ASP A 61 12.16 -7.26 -0.49
N ALA A 62 11.41 -6.20 -0.83
CA ALA A 62 11.87 -4.83 -0.66
C ALA A 62 12.05 -4.41 0.82
N VAL A 63 11.46 -5.15 1.77
CA VAL A 63 11.67 -4.94 3.22
C VAL A 63 13.03 -5.52 3.67
N GLU A 64 13.48 -6.61 3.06
CA GLU A 64 14.71 -7.32 3.46
C GLU A 64 16.00 -6.58 3.08
N ASN A 65 15.92 -5.53 2.26
CA ASN A 65 17.09 -4.74 1.83
C ASN A 65 17.37 -3.52 2.73
N ASP A 66 16.65 -3.37 3.84
CA ASP A 66 16.95 -2.40 4.89
C ASP A 66 17.43 -3.18 6.12
N ASP A 67 18.75 -3.22 6.35
CA ASP A 67 19.37 -4.04 7.41
C ASP A 67 18.78 -3.76 8.81
N LYS A 68 18.17 -2.57 9.00
CA LYS A 68 17.47 -2.20 10.24
C LYS A 68 16.09 -2.86 10.41
N LEU A 69 15.53 -3.42 9.35
CA LEU A 69 14.17 -3.98 9.31
C LEU A 69 14.17 -5.51 9.20
N ARG A 70 15.34 -6.15 9.12
CA ARG A 70 15.49 -7.60 9.14
C ARG A 70 15.15 -8.14 10.53
N TYR A 71 14.09 -8.93 10.62
CA TYR A 71 13.67 -9.56 11.86
C TYR A 71 13.12 -10.96 11.60
N GLU A 72 13.31 -11.85 12.57
CA GLU A 72 12.86 -13.23 12.54
C GLU A 72 11.31 -13.32 12.52
N GLY A 73 10.75 -13.99 11.50
CA GLY A 73 9.31 -14.13 11.27
C GLY A 73 8.92 -14.12 9.78
N GLY A 74 7.74 -14.65 9.44
CA GLY A 74 7.26 -14.71 8.05
C GLY A 74 6.99 -13.31 7.43
N GLY A 75 6.97 -13.24 6.09
CA GLY A 75 6.97 -11.97 5.33
C GLY A 75 5.91 -10.93 5.73
N HIS A 76 4.68 -11.35 6.08
CA HIS A 76 3.63 -10.42 6.55
C HIS A 76 3.94 -9.78 7.92
N ILE A 77 4.61 -10.50 8.81
CA ILE A 77 5.02 -9.98 10.13
C ILE A 77 6.09 -8.91 9.95
N GLN A 78 7.05 -9.15 9.05
CA GLN A 78 8.12 -8.20 8.73
C GLN A 78 7.54 -6.90 8.14
N LEU A 79 6.59 -7.00 7.20
CA LEU A 79 5.88 -5.86 6.63
C LEU A 79 5.19 -4.98 7.69
N ARG A 80 4.48 -5.61 8.64
CA ARG A 80 3.83 -4.89 9.73
C ARG A 80 4.83 -4.15 10.62
N ARG A 81 5.99 -4.75 10.88
CA ARG A 81 7.05 -4.16 11.68
C ARG A 81 7.74 -3.00 10.95
N ALA A 82 8.07 -3.19 9.67
CA ALA A 82 8.61 -2.15 8.80
C ALA A 82 7.67 -0.92 8.74
N PHE A 83 6.36 -1.15 8.59
CA PHE A 83 5.37 -0.08 8.60
C PHE A 83 5.40 0.73 9.90
N ARG A 84 5.38 0.06 11.06
CA ARG A 84 5.43 0.73 12.38
C ARG A 84 6.75 1.48 12.59
N HIS A 85 7.88 0.88 12.21
CA HIS A 85 9.18 1.53 12.31
C HIS A 85 9.22 2.82 11.47
N ARG A 86 8.79 2.76 10.21
CA ARG A 86 8.77 3.94 9.32
C ARG A 86 7.85 5.04 9.84
N LEU A 87 6.69 4.71 10.40
CA LEU A 87 5.84 5.69 11.07
C LEU A 87 6.53 6.37 12.25
N GLY A 88 7.25 5.60 13.08
CA GLY A 88 8.02 6.15 14.20
C GLY A 88 9.15 7.08 13.77
N GLU A 89 9.80 6.80 12.65
CA GLU A 89 10.82 7.70 12.08
C GLU A 89 10.18 8.99 11.53
N ILE A 90 9.05 8.88 10.82
CA ILE A 90 8.30 10.04 10.32
C ILE A 90 7.83 10.94 11.46
N SER A 91 7.33 10.36 12.57
CA SER A 91 6.88 11.16 13.71
C SER A 91 8.03 11.89 14.41
N LYS A 92 9.22 11.29 14.48
CA LYS A 92 10.40 11.95 15.04
C LYS A 92 10.95 13.05 14.14
N SER A 93 10.85 12.88 12.82
CA SER A 93 11.34 13.88 11.86
C SER A 93 10.40 15.08 11.69
N HIS A 94 9.13 14.94 12.06
CA HIS A 94 8.11 15.98 12.00
C HIS A 94 7.34 16.07 13.33
N PRO A 95 7.98 16.51 14.43
CA PRO A 95 7.29 16.69 15.69
C PRO A 95 6.20 17.75 15.56
N GLU A 96 5.03 17.48 16.11
CA GLU A 96 4.02 18.52 16.37
C GLU A 96 4.59 19.40 17.49
N VAL A 97 5.11 20.57 17.13
CA VAL A 97 5.59 21.60 18.05
C VAL A 97 4.41 22.43 18.52
#